data_AF-A0A2V9F8C3-F1
#
_entry.id   AF-A0A2V9F8C3-F1
#
_cell.length_a   1.000
_cell.length_b   1.000
_cell.length_c   1.000
_cell.angle_alpha   90.00
_cell.angle_beta   90.00
_cell.angle_gamma   90.00
#
_symmetry.space_group_name_H-M   'P 1'
#
loop_
_entity.id
_entity.type
_entity.pdbx_description
1 polymer ?
#
loop_
_entity_poly.entity_id
_entity_poly.type
_entity_poly.pdbx_seq_one_letter_code
_entity_poly.pdbx_strand_id
1 'polypeptide(L)'
;MESMPTNRPETSIPLGFSQLGTKIEDLFIQQYDRIAFHHNDEANDYRIQERRLSALVLNRSMSNEERLENAHAIIKLSDKYQQTFVRRLLDLNKKIDHELLGFMELLNALPEQTGDSGNEISHLKRWLSLSQDLHQARMIATTSGVVNNVGGDRWIPNIIIQNNGREDMMLNASDHEQLKMQAADSALVKDAIEKDRQIQLEREPLTRGLFPAYGNEMK
;
A
#
# COMPACT_ATOMS: atom_id res chain seq x y z
N MET A 1 -5.07 -46.82 23.26
CA MET A 1 -5.87 -45.85 22.49
C MET A 1 -6.80 -45.18 23.46
N GLU A 2 -6.63 -43.88 23.67
CA GLU A 2 -7.70 -42.92 23.98
C GLU A 2 -7.03 -41.54 23.96
N SER A 3 -7.04 -40.94 22.77
CA SER A 3 -6.67 -39.55 22.58
C SER A 3 -7.77 -38.70 23.23
N MET A 4 -7.42 -37.97 24.28
CA MET A 4 -8.33 -36.98 24.85
C MET A 4 -8.61 -35.89 23.80
N PRO A 5 -9.88 -35.50 23.62
CA PRO A 5 -10.20 -34.37 22.75
C PRO A 5 -9.62 -33.11 23.39
N THR A 6 -8.64 -32.51 22.71
CA THR A 6 -8.19 -31.15 22.99
C THR A 6 -9.36 -30.22 22.69
N ASN A 7 -10.12 -29.84 23.73
CA ASN A 7 -11.05 -28.72 23.68
C ASN A 7 -10.26 -27.46 23.32
N ARG A 8 -10.24 -27.10 22.03
CA ARG A 8 -9.95 -25.73 21.63
C ARG A 8 -11.10 -24.87 22.18
N PRO A 9 -10.85 -23.73 22.83
CA PRO A 9 -11.92 -22.82 23.15
C PRO A 9 -12.58 -22.40 21.83
N GLU A 10 -13.86 -22.71 21.68
CA GLU A 10 -14.69 -22.08 20.66
C GLU A 10 -14.61 -20.58 20.94
N THR A 11 -14.02 -19.81 20.02
CA THR A 11 -14.05 -18.35 20.11
C THR A 11 -15.53 -17.92 20.11
N SER A 12 -15.99 -17.25 21.16
CA SER A 12 -17.37 -16.75 21.30
C SER A 12 -17.72 -15.58 20.37
N ILE A 13 -16.80 -15.22 19.48
CA ILE A 13 -16.97 -14.13 18.52
C ILE A 13 -18.03 -14.54 17.48
N PRO A 14 -19.09 -13.72 17.29
CA PRO A 14 -20.12 -14.02 16.30
C PRO A 14 -19.53 -14.24 14.90
N LEU A 15 -20.08 -15.22 14.17
CA LEU A 15 -19.59 -15.65 12.85
C LEU A 15 -19.35 -14.48 11.87
N GLY A 16 -20.20 -13.44 11.91
CA GLY A 16 -20.05 -12.25 11.07
C GLY A 16 -18.75 -11.47 11.30
N PHE A 17 -18.27 -11.37 12.54
CA PHE A 17 -16.98 -10.75 12.84
C PHE A 17 -15.81 -11.60 12.36
N SER A 18 -15.90 -12.93 12.53
CA SER A 18 -14.83 -13.83 12.12
C SER A 18 -14.62 -13.83 10.60
N GLN A 19 -15.72 -13.87 9.83
CA GLN A 19 -15.69 -13.80 8.37
C GLN A 19 -15.13 -12.46 7.87
N LEU A 20 -15.61 -11.34 8.43
CA LEU A 20 -15.20 -10.02 7.99
C LEU A 20 -13.76 -9.70 8.42
N GLY A 21 -13.37 -10.10 9.62
CA GLY A 21 -11.99 -9.98 10.12
C GLY A 21 -11.00 -10.71 9.22
N THR A 22 -11.29 -11.97 8.87
CA THR A 22 -10.45 -12.77 7.96
C THR A 22 -10.34 -12.13 6.58
N LYS A 23 -11.46 -11.65 6.02
CA LYS A 23 -11.47 -10.94 4.74
C LYS A 23 -10.62 -9.67 4.77
N ILE A 24 -10.66 -8.91 5.87
CA ILE A 24 -9.83 -7.71 6.06
C ILE A 24 -8.34 -8.10 6.07
N GLU A 25 -7.96 -9.20 6.72
CA GLU A 25 -6.57 -9.69 6.69
C GLU A 25 -6.10 -10.02 5.27
N ASP A 26 -6.89 -10.77 4.50
CA ASP A 26 -6.55 -11.12 3.11
C ASP A 26 -6.35 -9.87 2.24
N LEU A 27 -7.15 -8.83 2.46
CA LEU A 27 -7.00 -7.55 1.77
C LEU A 27 -5.73 -6.82 2.22
N PHE A 28 -5.38 -6.88 3.51
CA PHE A 28 -4.15 -6.29 4.03
C PHE A 28 -2.89 -6.98 3.52
N ILE A 29 -2.88 -8.32 3.38
CA ILE A 29 -1.77 -9.02 2.71
C ILE A 29 -1.64 -8.51 1.28
N GLN A 30 -2.73 -8.50 0.51
CA GLN A 30 -2.70 -8.03 -0.88
C GLN A 30 -2.22 -6.58 -0.99
N GLN A 31 -2.57 -5.72 -0.03
CA GLN A 31 -2.14 -4.32 -0.01
C GLN A 31 -0.63 -4.25 0.22
N TYR A 32 -0.13 -4.97 1.23
CA TYR A 32 1.29 -5.04 1.54
C TYR A 32 2.10 -5.58 0.37
N ASP A 33 1.70 -6.72 -0.20
CA ASP A 33 2.38 -7.36 -1.32
C ASP A 33 2.48 -6.45 -2.54
N ARG A 34 1.42 -5.70 -2.85
CA ARG A 34 1.43 -4.75 -3.96
C ARG A 34 2.38 -3.59 -3.71
N ILE A 35 2.35 -3.00 -2.51
CA ILE A 35 3.26 -1.91 -2.15
C ILE A 35 4.71 -2.42 -2.22
N ALA A 36 5.00 -3.58 -1.63
CA ALA A 36 6.32 -4.21 -1.66
C ALA A 36 6.78 -4.52 -3.09
N PHE A 37 5.89 -5.07 -3.93
CA PHE A 37 6.18 -5.33 -5.34
C PHE A 37 6.54 -4.06 -6.10
N HIS A 38 5.87 -2.92 -5.81
CA HIS A 38 6.22 -1.66 -6.46
C HIS A 38 7.70 -1.29 -6.26
N HIS A 39 8.21 -1.51 -5.05
CA HIS A 39 9.58 -1.20 -4.65
C HIS A 39 10.59 -2.32 -4.95
N ASN A 40 10.16 -3.43 -5.56
CA ASN A 40 11.05 -4.50 -5.97
C ASN A 40 11.61 -4.22 -7.36
N ASP A 41 12.75 -3.55 -7.41
CA ASP A 41 13.41 -3.16 -8.66
C ASP A 41 14.02 -4.32 -9.47
N GLU A 42 13.97 -5.55 -8.94
CA GLU A 42 14.44 -6.76 -9.62
C GLU A 42 13.30 -7.53 -10.29
N ALA A 43 12.08 -7.43 -9.74
CA ALA A 43 10.90 -8.16 -10.23
C ALA A 43 9.87 -7.26 -10.92
N ASN A 44 9.88 -5.95 -10.64
CA ASN A 44 8.92 -5.02 -11.21
C ASN A 44 9.41 -4.48 -12.57
N ASP A 45 8.93 -5.10 -13.65
CA ASP A 45 9.25 -4.73 -15.04
C ASP A 45 9.10 -3.23 -15.32
N TYR A 46 8.10 -2.58 -14.71
CA TYR A 46 7.89 -1.15 -14.86
C TYR A 46 9.09 -0.35 -14.32
N ARG A 47 9.54 -0.67 -13.10
CA ARG A 47 10.69 0.01 -12.47
C ARG A 47 12.00 -0.26 -13.20
N ILE A 48 12.18 -1.49 -13.68
CA ILE A 48 13.35 -1.86 -14.50
C ILE A 48 13.38 -1.04 -15.79
N GLN A 49 12.27 -0.95 -16.50
CA GLN A 49 12.19 -0.22 -17.77
C GLN A 49 12.28 1.29 -17.58
N GLU A 50 11.59 1.84 -16.57
CA GLU A 50 11.66 3.26 -16.22
C GLU A 50 13.11 3.67 -15.93
N ARG A 51 13.82 2.96 -15.05
CA ARG A 51 15.23 3.23 -14.75
C ARG A 51 16.11 3.22 -15.99
N ARG A 52 15.92 2.24 -16.87
CA ARG A 52 16.70 2.11 -18.12
C ARG A 52 16.44 3.29 -19.06
N LEU A 53 15.18 3.64 -19.28
CA LEU A 53 14.79 4.72 -20.17
C LEU A 53 15.19 6.10 -19.60
N SER A 54 15.04 6.31 -18.29
CA SER A 54 15.46 7.54 -17.61
C SER A 54 16.98 7.74 -17.71
N ALA A 55 17.78 6.67 -17.60
CA ALA A 55 19.22 6.74 -17.82
C ALA A 55 19.59 7.15 -19.25
N LEU A 56 18.84 6.67 -20.26
CA LEU A 56 19.04 7.05 -21.66
C LEU A 56 18.72 8.52 -21.90
N VAL A 57 17.62 8.99 -21.33
CA VAL A 57 17.18 10.38 -21.44
C VAL A 57 18.22 11.36 -20.88
N LEU A 58 18.91 11.00 -19.81
CA LEU A 58 19.96 11.80 -19.19
C LEU A 58 21.33 11.69 -19.90
N ASN A 59 21.43 10.85 -20.94
CA ASN A 59 22.66 10.72 -21.71
C ASN A 59 22.87 11.93 -22.63
N ARG A 60 23.98 12.64 -22.41
CA ARG A 60 24.38 13.84 -23.17
C ARG A 60 24.87 13.53 -24.58
N SER A 61 25.32 12.30 -24.83
CA SER A 61 25.75 11.89 -26.18
C SER A 61 24.59 11.50 -27.09
N MET A 62 23.35 11.51 -26.59
CA MET A 62 22.14 11.13 -27.33
C MET A 62 21.64 12.30 -28.18
N SER A 63 21.13 12.00 -29.38
CA SER A 63 20.47 13.02 -30.22
C SER A 63 19.17 13.52 -29.56
N ASN A 64 18.71 14.70 -29.97
CA ASN A 64 17.47 15.26 -29.43
C ASN A 64 16.26 14.39 -29.81
N GLU A 65 16.27 13.80 -31.02
CA GLU A 65 15.23 12.91 -31.54
C GLU A 65 15.14 11.62 -30.73
N GLU A 66 16.27 10.97 -30.44
CA GLU A 66 16.31 9.77 -29.58
C GLU A 66 15.89 10.11 -28.15
N ARG A 67 16.27 11.28 -27.63
CA ARG A 67 15.85 11.75 -26.30
C ARG A 67 14.33 11.94 -26.23
N LEU A 68 13.73 12.49 -27.28
CA LEU A 68 12.27 12.64 -27.41
C LEU A 68 11.56 11.29 -27.47
N GLU A 69 12.07 10.35 -28.28
CA GLU A 69 11.49 9.01 -28.39
C GLU A 69 11.48 8.30 -27.03
N ASN A 70 12.60 8.34 -26.31
CA ASN A 70 12.69 7.76 -24.97
C ASN A 70 11.77 8.46 -23.97
N ALA A 71 11.66 9.79 -24.00
CA ALA A 71 10.74 10.54 -23.14
C ALA A 71 9.28 10.12 -23.38
N HIS A 72 8.84 10.01 -24.64
CA HIS A 72 7.51 9.50 -24.97
C HIS A 72 7.31 8.04 -24.53
N ALA A 73 8.33 7.20 -24.66
CA ALA A 73 8.27 5.81 -24.20
C ALA A 73 8.06 5.72 -22.68
N ILE A 74 8.74 6.55 -21.88
CA ILE A 74 8.56 6.62 -20.42
C ILE A 74 7.12 7.05 -20.09
N ILE A 75 6.59 8.09 -20.74
CA ILE A 75 5.21 8.54 -20.50
C ILE A 75 4.21 7.41 -20.77
N LYS A 76 4.33 6.74 -21.93
CA LYS A 76 3.44 5.64 -22.30
C LYS A 76 3.54 4.47 -21.32
N LEU A 77 4.74 4.15 -20.86
CA LEU A 77 4.98 3.12 -19.86
C LEU A 77 4.31 3.49 -18.52
N SER A 78 4.50 4.72 -18.05
CA SER A 78 3.89 5.25 -16.83
C SER A 78 2.37 5.35 -16.91
N ASP A 79 1.80 5.68 -18.08
CA ASP A 79 0.36 5.69 -18.31
C ASP A 79 -0.25 4.30 -18.22
N LYS A 80 0.37 3.32 -18.86
CA LYS A 80 -0.05 1.94 -18.76
C LYS A 80 0.00 1.44 -17.32
N TYR A 81 1.08 1.73 -16.60
CA TYR A 81 1.24 1.32 -15.20
C TYR A 81 0.20 2.00 -14.28
N GLN A 82 -0.06 3.28 -14.49
CA GLN A 82 -1.09 4.03 -13.76
C GLN A 82 -2.50 3.42 -13.97
N GLN A 83 -2.85 3.12 -15.22
CA GLN A 83 -4.18 2.59 -15.57
C GLN A 83 -4.40 1.14 -15.12
N THR A 84 -3.33 0.38 -14.91
CA THR A 84 -3.40 -1.05 -14.58
C THR A 84 -3.07 -1.31 -13.12
N PHE A 85 -1.80 -1.14 -12.74
CA PHE A 85 -1.31 -1.47 -11.41
C PHE A 85 -1.82 -0.49 -10.35
N VAL A 86 -1.58 0.81 -10.56
CA VAL A 86 -1.91 1.84 -9.55
C VAL A 86 -3.42 1.90 -9.34
N ARG A 87 -4.21 1.89 -10.41
CA ARG A 87 -5.68 1.85 -10.31
C ARG A 87 -6.17 0.66 -9.48
N ARG A 88 -5.64 -0.55 -9.71
CA ARG A 88 -6.03 -1.74 -8.93
C ARG A 88 -5.64 -1.64 -7.45
N LEU A 89 -4.50 -1.03 -7.13
CA LEU A 89 -4.11 -0.77 -5.75
C LEU A 89 -5.06 0.23 -5.07
N LEU A 90 -5.45 1.30 -5.77
CA LEU A 90 -6.44 2.26 -5.24
C LEU A 90 -7.82 1.63 -5.07
N ASP A 91 -8.24 0.76 -5.99
CA ASP A 91 -9.49 0.01 -5.87
C ASP A 91 -9.45 -0.99 -4.69
N LEU A 92 -8.29 -1.59 -4.43
CA LEU A 92 -8.08 -2.43 -3.24
C LEU A 92 -8.20 -1.61 -1.95
N ASN A 93 -7.62 -0.41 -1.91
CA ASN A 93 -7.70 0.46 -0.73
C ASN A 93 -9.16 0.82 -0.40
N LYS A 94 -9.95 1.18 -1.41
CA LYS A 94 -11.38 1.44 -1.25
C LYS A 94 -12.16 0.24 -0.71
N LYS A 95 -11.76 -0.98 -1.09
CA LYS A 95 -12.36 -2.20 -0.55
C LYS A 95 -12.03 -2.34 0.93
N ILE A 96 -10.78 -2.11 1.33
CA ILE A 96 -10.38 -2.16 2.75
C ILE A 96 -11.19 -1.14 3.57
N ASP A 97 -11.30 0.11 3.10
CA ASP A 97 -12.13 1.13 3.75
C ASP A 97 -13.58 0.66 3.95
N HIS A 98 -14.17 0.06 2.91
CA HIS A 98 -15.53 -0.45 2.97
C HIS A 98 -15.71 -1.59 3.99
N GLU A 99 -14.80 -2.56 4.01
CA GLU A 99 -14.87 -3.67 4.97
C GLU A 99 -14.60 -3.21 6.41
N LEU A 100 -13.68 -2.26 6.62
CA LEU A 100 -13.43 -1.66 7.94
C LEU A 100 -14.66 -0.90 8.46
N LEU A 101 -15.36 -0.18 7.58
CA LEU A 101 -16.62 0.47 7.91
C LEU A 101 -17.69 -0.56 8.30
N GLY A 102 -17.85 -1.62 7.51
CA GLY A 102 -18.79 -2.71 7.83
C GLY A 102 -18.47 -3.37 9.18
N PHE A 103 -17.19 -3.53 9.52
CA PHE A 103 -16.78 -4.09 10.82
C PHE A 103 -17.13 -3.15 11.97
N MET A 104 -16.95 -1.84 11.79
CA MET A 104 -17.36 -0.83 12.75
C MET A 104 -18.88 -0.83 12.97
N GLU A 105 -19.67 -0.96 11.91
CA GLU A 105 -21.13 -1.05 11.98
C GLU A 105 -21.58 -2.28 12.76
N LEU A 106 -20.96 -3.45 12.51
CA LEU A 106 -21.21 -4.67 13.29
C LEU A 106 -20.88 -4.46 14.77
N LEU A 107 -19.75 -3.82 15.09
CA LEU A 107 -19.36 -3.51 16.47
C LEU A 107 -20.36 -2.59 17.17
N ASN A 108 -20.86 -1.57 16.48
CA ASN A 108 -21.81 -0.61 17.03
C ASN A 108 -23.22 -1.19 17.21
N ALA A 109 -23.55 -2.27 16.51
CA ALA A 109 -24.82 -2.98 16.66
C ALA A 109 -24.84 -3.93 17.88
N LEU A 110 -23.71 -4.15 18.55
CA LEU A 110 -23.65 -4.98 19.74
C LEU A 110 -24.31 -4.26 20.94
N PRO A 111 -25.18 -4.95 21.71
CA PRO A 111 -25.72 -4.38 22.95
C PRO A 111 -24.59 -4.11 23.95
N GLU A 112 -24.73 -3.07 24.78
CA GLU A 112 -23.81 -2.81 25.90
C GLU A 112 -23.83 -4.01 26.85
N GLN A 113 -22.72 -4.74 26.97
CA GLN A 113 -22.63 -5.93 27.84
C GLN A 113 -21.86 -5.63 29.12
N THR A 114 -22.38 -6.11 30.24
CA THR A 114 -21.74 -6.12 31.56
C THR A 114 -21.27 -7.56 31.88
N GLY A 115 -19.97 -7.85 31.77
CA GLY A 115 -19.39 -9.18 32.06
C GLY A 115 -18.08 -9.48 31.33
N ASP A 116 -17.62 -10.74 31.35
CA ASP A 116 -16.39 -11.24 30.69
C ASP A 116 -16.35 -10.99 29.17
N SER A 117 -17.52 -10.90 28.53
CA SER A 117 -17.67 -10.48 27.13
C SER A 117 -17.19 -9.05 26.86
N GLY A 118 -17.05 -8.22 27.90
CA GLY A 118 -16.46 -6.89 27.82
C GLY A 118 -14.99 -6.92 27.37
N ASN A 119 -14.24 -7.99 27.69
CA ASN A 119 -12.83 -8.10 27.28
C ASN A 119 -12.69 -8.44 25.79
N GLU A 120 -13.55 -9.31 25.25
CA GLU A 120 -13.57 -9.64 23.82
C GLU A 120 -14.00 -8.45 22.96
N ILE A 121 -15.03 -7.72 23.38
CA ILE A 121 -15.47 -6.49 22.71
C ILE A 121 -14.35 -5.44 22.75
N SER A 122 -13.63 -5.32 23.87
CA SER A 122 -12.46 -4.43 23.98
C SER A 122 -11.36 -4.83 22.98
N HIS A 123 -11.05 -6.12 22.87
CA HIS A 123 -10.07 -6.61 21.89
C HIS A 123 -10.51 -6.36 20.44
N LEU A 124 -11.78 -6.57 20.09
CA LEU A 124 -12.30 -6.27 18.76
C LEU A 124 -12.22 -4.77 18.44
N LYS A 125 -12.54 -3.89 19.40
CA LYS A 125 -12.40 -2.43 19.25
C LYS A 125 -10.94 -2.03 19.06
N ARG A 126 -10.03 -2.59 19.86
CA ARG A 126 -8.60 -2.33 19.72
C ARG A 126 -8.05 -2.82 18.39
N TRP A 127 -8.42 -4.03 17.97
CA TRP A 127 -8.04 -4.57 16.67
C TRP A 127 -8.57 -3.71 15.52
N LEU A 128 -9.81 -3.23 15.58
CA LEU A 128 -10.36 -2.35 14.54
C LEU A 128 -9.59 -1.02 14.47
N SER A 129 -9.34 -0.39 15.63
CA SER A 129 -8.56 0.86 15.69
C SER A 129 -7.16 0.68 15.11
N LEU A 130 -6.44 -0.39 15.49
CA LEU A 130 -5.14 -0.70 14.91
C LEU A 130 -5.22 -1.02 13.42
N SER A 131 -6.30 -1.63 12.95
CA SER A 131 -6.52 -1.89 11.52
C SER A 131 -6.73 -0.61 10.71
N GLN A 132 -7.45 0.37 11.27
CA GLN A 132 -7.63 1.69 10.66
C GLN A 132 -6.29 2.44 10.60
N ASP A 133 -5.53 2.44 11.69
CA ASP A 133 -4.19 3.04 11.73
C ASP A 133 -3.23 2.37 10.74
N LEU A 134 -3.27 1.04 10.65
CA LEU A 134 -2.50 0.25 9.69
C LEU A 134 -2.84 0.64 8.25
N HIS A 135 -4.15 0.71 7.96
CA HIS A 135 -4.61 1.10 6.63
C HIS A 135 -4.15 2.52 6.28
N GLN A 136 -4.24 3.46 7.23
CA GLN A 136 -3.79 4.84 7.04
C GLN A 136 -2.28 4.92 6.76
N ALA A 137 -1.45 4.18 7.51
CA ALA A 137 -0.01 4.12 7.25
C ALA A 137 0.27 3.59 5.83
N ARG A 138 -0.42 2.51 5.42
CA ARG A 138 -0.27 1.94 4.07
C ARG A 138 -0.84 2.83 2.96
N MET A 139 -1.83 3.66 3.27
CA MET A 139 -2.34 4.68 2.35
C MET A 139 -1.31 5.79 2.10
N ILE A 140 -0.53 6.17 3.11
CA ILE A 140 0.61 7.08 2.94
C ILE A 140 1.67 6.41 2.04
N ALA A 141 2.04 5.16 2.33
CA ALA A 141 2.98 4.41 1.49
C ALA A 141 2.48 4.25 0.04
N THR A 142 1.18 4.04 -0.15
CA THR A 142 0.58 3.99 -1.50
C THR A 142 0.66 5.35 -2.19
N THR A 143 0.24 6.42 -1.53
CA THR A 143 0.14 7.74 -2.16
C THR A 143 1.52 8.32 -2.43
N SER A 144 2.35 8.45 -1.39
CA SER A 144 3.68 9.04 -1.49
C SER A 144 4.71 8.08 -2.10
N GLY A 145 4.59 6.78 -1.85
CA GLY A 145 5.57 5.79 -2.30
C GLY A 145 5.31 5.19 -3.68
N VAL A 146 4.05 5.12 -4.11
CA VAL A 146 3.66 4.52 -5.41
C VAL A 146 3.08 5.56 -6.35
N VAL A 147 1.98 6.23 -5.98
CA VAL A 147 1.25 7.15 -6.87
C VAL A 147 2.11 8.34 -7.26
N ASN A 148 2.68 9.04 -6.27
CA ASN A 148 3.52 10.20 -6.51
C ASN A 148 4.83 9.83 -7.21
N ASN A 149 5.36 8.65 -6.92
CA ASN A 149 6.56 8.13 -7.59
C ASN A 149 6.30 7.92 -9.09
N VAL A 150 5.24 7.18 -9.45
CA VAL A 150 4.80 6.97 -10.85
C VAL A 150 4.43 8.28 -11.55
N GLY A 151 3.84 9.24 -10.83
CA GLY A 151 3.59 10.59 -11.34
C GLY A 151 4.87 11.37 -11.60
N GLY A 152 5.83 11.25 -10.68
CA GLY A 152 7.15 11.86 -10.73
C GLY A 152 8.00 11.36 -11.90
N ASP A 153 7.88 10.09 -12.26
CA ASP A 153 8.60 9.48 -13.39
C ASP A 153 8.30 10.17 -14.73
N ARG A 154 7.19 10.91 -14.82
CA ARG A 154 6.78 11.63 -16.04
C ARG A 154 7.33 13.05 -16.09
N TRP A 155 7.81 13.58 -14.97
CA TRP A 155 8.13 14.99 -14.86
C TRP A 155 9.31 15.37 -15.76
N ILE A 156 10.47 14.73 -15.63
CA ILE A 156 11.62 14.97 -16.52
C ILE A 156 11.27 14.70 -18.01
N PRO A 157 10.64 13.56 -18.38
CA PRO A 157 10.17 13.35 -19.76
C PRO A 157 9.29 14.46 -20.32
N ASN A 158 8.35 15.00 -19.53
CA ASN A 158 7.49 16.09 -19.97
C ASN A 158 8.29 17.36 -20.26
N ILE A 159 9.25 17.72 -19.40
CA ILE A 159 10.11 18.89 -19.63
C ILE A 159 10.92 18.69 -20.93
N ILE A 160 11.40 17.47 -21.21
CA ILE A 160 12.16 17.16 -22.43
C ILE A 160 11.31 17.33 -23.68
N ILE A 161 10.09 16.82 -23.64
CA ILE A 161 9.13 16.97 -24.75
C ILE A 161 8.82 18.45 -24.98
N GLN A 162 8.59 19.22 -23.92
CA GLN A 162 8.37 20.66 -24.02
C GLN A 162 9.55 21.42 -24.63
N ASN A 163 10.77 20.95 -24.40
CA ASN A 163 11.99 21.54 -24.95
C ASN A 163 12.46 20.87 -26.26
N ASN A 164 11.60 20.06 -26.90
CA ASN A 164 11.90 19.38 -28.15
C ASN A 164 13.21 18.57 -28.11
N GLY A 165 13.43 17.88 -27.00
CA GLY A 165 14.56 16.96 -26.83
C GLY A 165 15.89 17.62 -26.49
N ARG A 166 15.96 18.95 -26.34
CA ARG A 166 17.24 19.64 -26.11
C ARG A 166 17.80 19.36 -24.72
N GLU A 167 19.13 19.27 -24.64
CA GLU A 167 19.87 18.95 -23.41
C GLU A 167 20.05 20.14 -22.47
N ASP A 168 20.05 21.37 -23.01
CA ASP A 168 20.31 22.62 -22.29
C ASP A 168 19.11 23.11 -21.45
N MET A 169 18.51 22.18 -20.72
CA MET A 169 17.33 22.41 -19.91
C MET A 169 17.67 23.21 -18.66
N MET A 170 17.04 24.36 -18.49
CA MET A 170 17.02 25.07 -17.21
C MET A 170 15.73 24.73 -16.46
N LEU A 171 15.87 24.09 -15.30
CA LEU A 171 14.77 23.85 -14.38
C LEU A 171 14.28 25.19 -13.82
N ASN A 172 12.98 25.44 -13.90
CA ASN A 172 12.37 26.64 -13.35
C ASN A 172 12.13 26.51 -11.82
N ALA A 173 11.51 27.52 -11.19
CA ALA A 173 11.23 27.45 -9.74
C ALA A 173 10.23 26.34 -9.38
N SER A 174 9.23 26.09 -10.22
CA SER A 174 8.25 25.01 -10.03
C SER A 174 8.91 23.63 -10.07
N ASP A 175 9.87 23.47 -10.96
CA ASP A 175 10.67 22.26 -11.12
C ASP A 175 11.49 21.92 -9.86
N HIS A 176 12.07 22.95 -9.22
CA HIS A 176 12.78 22.79 -7.97
C HIS A 176 11.85 22.43 -6.80
N GLU A 177 10.66 23.01 -6.75
CA GLU A 177 9.66 22.63 -5.74
C GLU A 177 9.19 21.18 -5.92
N GLN A 178 9.04 20.72 -7.17
CA GLN A 178 8.67 19.34 -7.45
C GLN A 178 9.72 18.33 -6.94
N LEU A 179 11.01 18.64 -7.09
CA LEU A 179 12.10 17.83 -6.52
C LEU A 179 12.07 17.82 -4.98
N LYS A 180 11.77 18.95 -4.33
CA LYS A 180 11.62 19.01 -2.86
C LYS A 180 10.44 18.17 -2.39
N MET A 181 9.32 18.21 -3.12
CA MET A 181 8.14 17.39 -2.80
C MET A 181 8.46 15.88 -2.88
N GLN A 182 9.21 15.44 -3.90
CA GLN A 182 9.66 14.04 -3.98
C GLN A 182 10.54 13.61 -2.81
N ALA A 183 11.43 14.50 -2.35
CA ALA A 183 12.25 14.23 -1.16
C ALA A 183 11.40 14.15 0.12
N ALA A 184 10.39 15.01 0.26
CA ALA A 184 9.46 14.97 1.38
C ALA A 184 8.61 13.69 1.39
N ASP A 185 8.15 13.24 0.21
CA ASP A 185 7.43 11.98 0.06
C ASP A 185 8.26 10.78 0.51
N SER A 186 9.57 10.76 0.22
CA SER A 186 10.47 9.70 0.68
C SER A 186 10.52 9.60 2.21
N ALA A 187 10.52 10.73 2.92
CA ALA A 187 10.50 10.75 4.38
C ALA A 187 9.16 10.21 4.93
N LEU A 188 8.03 10.63 4.35
CA LEU A 188 6.71 10.14 4.74
C LEU A 188 6.56 8.63 4.57
N VAL A 189 7.12 8.07 3.50
CA VAL A 189 7.11 6.62 3.25
C VAL A 189 7.89 5.87 4.33
N LYS A 190 9.06 6.37 4.75
CA LYS A 190 9.85 5.74 5.82
C LYS A 190 9.08 5.74 7.14
N ASP A 191 8.47 6.86 7.49
CA ASP A 191 7.66 6.98 8.71
C ASP A 191 6.44 6.04 8.66
N ALA A 192 5.82 5.91 7.49
CA ALA A 192 4.69 5.00 7.28
C ALA A 192 5.09 3.53 7.43
N ILE A 193 6.24 3.12 6.90
CA ILE A 193 6.76 1.74 7.04
C ILE A 193 7.07 1.42 8.51
N GLU A 194 7.67 2.36 9.24
CA GLU A 194 7.94 2.14 10.66
C GLU A 194 6.63 2.08 11.46
N LYS A 195 5.65 2.94 11.16
CA LYS A 195 4.31 2.87 11.78
C LYS A 195 3.62 1.53 11.51
N ASP A 196 3.64 1.03 10.27
CA ASP A 196 3.11 -0.30 9.91
C ASP A 196 3.72 -1.37 10.82
N ARG A 197 5.06 -1.41 10.91
CA ARG A 197 5.78 -2.36 11.76
C ARG A 197 5.37 -2.27 13.23
N GLN A 198 5.28 -1.06 13.79
CA GLN A 198 4.89 -0.85 15.19
C GLN A 198 3.45 -1.29 15.46
N ILE A 199 2.53 -0.99 14.54
CA ILE A 199 1.12 -1.39 14.66
C ILE A 199 0.98 -2.91 14.62
N GLN A 200 1.72 -3.59 13.72
CA GLN A 200 1.65 -5.04 13.59
C GLN A 200 2.11 -5.80 14.84
N LEU A 201 3.09 -5.26 15.58
CA LEU A 201 3.56 -5.88 16.84
C LEU A 201 2.42 -6.08 17.85
N GLU A 202 1.44 -5.18 17.87
CA GLU A 202 0.27 -5.28 18.74
C GLU A 202 -0.92 -5.95 18.04
N ARG A 203 -1.12 -5.68 16.75
CA ARG A 203 -2.28 -6.12 15.99
C ARG A 203 -2.25 -7.61 15.65
N GLU A 204 -1.08 -8.18 15.34
CA GLU A 204 -0.98 -9.60 14.96
C GLU A 204 -1.39 -10.56 16.08
N PRO A 205 -0.93 -10.41 17.34
CA PRO A 205 -1.40 -11.25 18.44
C PRO A 205 -2.92 -11.19 18.62
N LEU A 206 -3.52 -9.99 18.51
CA LEU A 206 -4.97 -9.80 18.57
C LEU A 206 -5.66 -10.53 17.41
N THR A 207 -5.14 -10.41 16.20
CA THR A 207 -5.68 -11.07 15.00
C THR A 207 -5.71 -12.59 15.19
N ARG A 208 -4.62 -13.19 15.69
CA ARG A 208 -4.53 -14.65 15.91
C ARG A 208 -5.47 -15.12 17.03
N GLY A 209 -5.68 -14.30 18.06
CA GLY A 209 -6.61 -14.59 19.16
C GLY A 209 -8.07 -14.47 18.76
N LEU A 210 -8.41 -13.46 17.96
CA LEU A 210 -9.78 -13.18 17.51
C LEU A 210 -10.20 -14.04 16.30
N PHE A 211 -9.26 -14.41 15.42
CA PHE A 211 -9.53 -15.09 14.16
C PHE A 211 -8.61 -16.32 13.97
N PRO A 212 -8.81 -17.43 14.72
CA PRO A 212 -7.86 -18.55 14.77
C PRO A 212 -7.72 -19.34 13.48
N ALA A 213 -8.69 -19.26 12.57
CA ALA A 213 -8.63 -19.90 11.26
C ALA A 213 -7.43 -19.41 10.45
N TYR A 214 -7.08 -18.12 10.59
CA TYR A 214 -5.95 -17.48 9.91
C TYR A 214 -4.58 -17.94 10.45
N GLY A 215 -4.51 -18.43 11.69
CA GLY A 215 -3.27 -18.93 12.30
C GLY A 215 -2.86 -20.35 11.89
N ASN A 216 -3.75 -21.13 11.26
CA ASN A 216 -3.46 -22.52 10.84
C ASN A 216 -3.01 -22.64 9.38
N GLU A 217 -3.17 -21.60 8.55
CA GLU A 217 -2.78 -21.63 7.13
C GLU A 217 -1.39 -21.02 6.86
N MET A 218 -0.76 -20.40 7.85
CA MET A 218 0.61 -19.85 7.77
C MET A 218 1.70 -20.80 8.33
N LYS A 219 1.46 -22.10 8.39
CA LYS A 219 2.47 -23.12 8.75
C LYS A 219 2.89 -23.94 7.55
#